data_AF-A0A1Z7ZIB3-F1
#
_entry.id   AF-A0A1Z7ZIB3-F1
#
_cell.length_a   1.000
_cell.length_b   1.000
_cell.length_c   1.000
_cell.angle_alpha   90.00
_cell.angle_beta   90.00
_cell.angle_gamma   90.00
#
_symmetry.space_group_name_H-M   'P 1'
#
loop_
_entity.id
_entity.type
_entity.pdbx_description
1 polymer ?
#
loop_
_entity_poly.entity_id
_entity_poly.type
_entity_poly.pdbx_seq_one_letter_code
_entity_poly.pdbx_strand_id
1 'polypeptide(L)'
;MTALVAGAPSSDAEKWNNINWKTVEAHVYQLQVRIAKSIREDRWGKAKALQHVLSRSFMAKLLAIKTVVSNKGSRTAGIDQVL
;
A
#
# COMPACT_ATOMS: atom_id res chain seq x y z
N MET A 1 3.93 -26.97 -32.99
CA MET A 1 3.95 -25.62 -32.38
C MET A 1 3.27 -25.70 -31.02
N THR A 2 4.03 -25.96 -29.97
CA THR A 2 3.55 -25.96 -28.58
C THR A 2 4.22 -24.78 -27.92
N ALA A 3 3.46 -23.70 -27.71
CA ALA A 3 3.95 -22.51 -27.05
C ALA A 3 4.37 -22.87 -25.61
N LEU A 4 5.57 -22.42 -25.22
CA LEU A 4 6.07 -22.51 -23.86
C LEU A 4 5.04 -21.95 -22.87
N VAL A 5 4.64 -22.76 -21.90
CA VAL A 5 3.98 -22.29 -20.67
C VAL A 5 4.94 -21.29 -20.02
N ALA A 6 4.55 -20.02 -20.02
CA ALA A 6 5.34 -18.95 -19.41
C ALA A 6 5.52 -19.25 -17.91
N GLY A 7 6.78 -19.39 -17.47
CA GLY A 7 7.17 -19.81 -16.12
C GLY A 7 7.00 -18.76 -15.02
N ALA A 8 5.87 -18.05 -14.99
CA ALA A 8 5.50 -17.22 -13.85
C ALA A 8 4.69 -18.08 -12.85
N PRO A 9 5.00 -18.09 -11.55
CA PRO A 9 4.21 -18.83 -10.58
C PRO A 9 2.78 -18.27 -10.55
N SER A 10 1.80 -19.03 -11.05
CA SER A 10 0.38 -18.63 -11.06
C SER A 10 -0.15 -18.32 -9.64
N SER A 11 0.49 -18.90 -8.62
CA SER A 11 0.09 -18.78 -7.22
C SER A 11 0.23 -17.37 -6.65
N ASP A 12 1.14 -16.53 -7.14
CA ASP A 12 1.32 -15.18 -6.58
C ASP A 12 0.23 -14.22 -7.03
N ALA A 13 -0.27 -14.36 -8.27
CA ALA A 13 -1.44 -13.63 -8.75
C ALA A 13 -2.71 -14.05 -8.00
N GLU A 14 -2.86 -15.34 -7.69
CA GLU A 14 -3.95 -15.85 -6.85
C GLU A 14 -3.87 -15.28 -5.42
N LYS A 15 -2.68 -15.24 -4.82
CA LYS A 15 -2.47 -14.62 -3.50
C LYS A 15 -2.90 -13.15 -3.49
N TRP A 16 -2.57 -12.37 -4.52
CA TRP A 16 -2.95 -10.95 -4.64
C TRP A 16 -4.46 -10.74 -4.65
N ASN A 17 -5.18 -11.56 -5.42
CA ASN A 17 -6.65 -11.47 -5.52
C ASN A 17 -7.35 -11.94 -4.24
N ASN A 18 -6.72 -12.84 -3.48
CA ASN A 18 -7.24 -13.38 -2.22
C ASN A 18 -6.94 -12.52 -0.98
N ILE A 19 -6.26 -11.38 -1.13
CA ILE A 19 -5.98 -10.47 -0.01
C ILE A 19 -7.29 -9.90 0.52
N ASN A 20 -7.51 -10.02 1.83
CA ASN A 20 -8.63 -9.33 2.49
C ASN A 20 -8.31 -7.83 2.64
N TRP A 21 -8.62 -7.07 1.59
CA TRP A 21 -8.36 -5.64 1.53
C TRP A 21 -9.06 -4.84 2.62
N LYS A 22 -10.26 -5.25 3.07
CA LYS A 22 -10.99 -4.58 4.15
C LYS A 22 -10.19 -4.61 5.46
N THR A 23 -9.56 -5.75 5.76
CA THR A 23 -8.70 -5.88 6.96
C THR A 23 -7.45 -5.00 6.85
N VAL A 24 -6.82 -4.99 5.68
CA VAL A 24 -5.63 -4.15 5.40
C VAL A 24 -5.95 -2.67 5.59
N GLU A 25 -7.04 -2.21 4.97
CA GLU A 25 -7.52 -0.83 5.04
C GLU A 25 -7.90 -0.43 6.48
N ALA A 26 -8.63 -1.28 7.20
CA ALA A 26 -9.01 -1.04 8.58
C ALA A 26 -7.79 -0.89 9.50
N HIS A 27 -6.77 -1.73 9.35
CA HIS A 27 -5.55 -1.63 10.17
C HIS A 27 -4.78 -0.33 9.91
N VAL A 28 -4.64 0.07 8.64
CA VAL A 28 -4.00 1.34 8.28
C VAL A 28 -4.79 2.52 8.82
N TYR A 29 -6.11 2.50 8.67
CA TYR A 29 -7.00 3.55 9.17
C TYR A 29 -6.89 3.73 10.70
N GLN A 30 -6.85 2.64 11.46
CA GLN A 30 -6.67 2.71 12.92
C GLN A 30 -5.37 3.41 13.32
N LEU A 31 -4.26 3.14 12.63
CA LEU A 31 -2.98 3.83 12.87
C LEU A 31 -3.08 5.31 12.52
N GLN A 32 -3.69 5.67 11.39
CA GLN A 32 -3.90 7.06 10.98
C GLN A 32 -4.76 7.82 11.99
N VAL A 33 -5.86 7.24 12.48
CA VAL A 33 -6.70 7.82 13.53
C VAL A 33 -5.91 8.04 14.83
N ARG A 34 -5.05 7.08 15.21
CA ARG A 34 -4.19 7.22 16.40
C ARG A 34 -3.16 8.34 16.23
N ILE A 35 -2.61 8.53 15.04
CA ILE A 35 -1.71 9.65 14.73
C ILE A 35 -2.49 10.96 14.87
N ALA A 36 -3.65 11.09 14.21
CA ALA A 36 -4.49 12.28 14.28
C ALA A 36 -4.89 12.63 15.72
N LYS A 37 -5.27 11.62 16.52
CA LYS A 37 -5.57 11.81 17.95
C LYS A 37 -4.34 12.27 18.74
N SER A 38 -3.17 11.69 18.48
CA SER A 38 -1.93 12.07 19.18
C SER A 38 -1.50 13.50 18.84
N ILE A 39 -1.69 13.94 17.59
CA ILE A 39 -1.45 15.33 17.18
C ILE A 39 -2.41 16.29 17.87
N ARG A 40 -3.71 15.95 17.92
CA ARG A 40 -4.73 16.77 18.60
C ARG A 40 -4.47 16.95 20.11
N GLU A 41 -3.82 15.98 20.73
CA GLU A 41 -3.42 16.01 22.15
C GLU A 41 -2.01 16.61 22.37
N ASP A 42 -1.39 17.22 21.34
CA ASP A 42 -0.02 17.75 21.36
C ASP A 42 1.07 16.73 21.76
N ARG A 43 0.79 15.43 21.58
CA ARG A 43 1.71 14.33 21.88
C ARG A 43 2.60 14.01 20.69
N TRP A 44 3.43 14.96 20.30
CA TRP A 44 4.30 14.89 19.10
C TRP A 44 5.23 13.67 19.06
N GLY A 45 5.84 13.30 20.19
CA GLY A 45 6.70 12.11 20.28
C GLY A 45 5.94 10.81 19.95
N LYS A 46 4.70 10.70 20.42
CA LYS A 46 3.82 9.56 20.14
C LYS A 46 3.36 9.55 18.68
N ALA A 47 3.03 10.72 18.13
CA ALA A 47 2.70 10.85 16.71
C ALA A 47 3.86 10.38 15.81
N LYS A 48 5.09 10.82 16.11
CA LYS A 48 6.31 10.42 15.37
C LYS A 48 6.57 8.91 15.48
N ALA A 49 6.40 8.32 16.66
CA ALA A 49 6.53 6.87 16.85
C ALA A 49 5.49 6.10 16.03
N LEU A 50 4.23 6.55 16.03
CA LEU A 50 3.15 5.90 15.26
C LEU A 50 3.36 6.05 13.74
N GLN A 51 3.86 7.20 13.28
CA GLN A 51 4.27 7.38 11.88
C GLN A 51 5.38 6.38 11.49
N HIS A 52 6.39 6.21 12.35
CA HIS A 52 7.45 5.24 12.11
C HIS A 52 6.92 3.80 12.00
N VAL A 53 5.98 3.41 12.88
CA VAL A 53 5.29 2.12 12.80
C VAL A 53 4.51 1.99 11.49
N LEU A 54 3.75 3.03 11.10
CA LEU A 54 2.96 3.03 9.88
C LEU A 54 3.84 2.85 8.64
N SER A 55 4.94 3.61 8.51
CA SER A 55 5.86 3.54 7.37
C SER A 55 6.52 2.17 7.22
N ARG A 56 6.70 1.42 8.30
CA ARG A 56 7.32 0.08 8.28
C ARG A 56 6.30 -1.05 8.16
N SER A 57 5.01 -0.77 8.32
CA SER A 57 3.94 -1.77 8.32
C SER A 57 3.80 -2.47 6.96
N PHE A 58 3.68 -3.79 6.99
CA PHE A 58 3.40 -4.60 5.80
C PHE A 58 2.05 -4.22 5.17
N MET A 59 1.00 -4.07 5.98
CA MET A 59 -0.34 -3.71 5.49
C MET A 59 -0.37 -2.32 4.86
N ALA A 60 0.37 -1.35 5.42
CA ALA A 60 0.49 -0.02 4.83
C ALA A 60 1.20 -0.05 3.47
N LYS A 61 2.29 -0.81 3.36
CA LYS A 61 2.99 -1.00 2.08
C LYS A 61 2.10 -1.68 1.05
N LEU A 62 1.37 -2.71 1.44
CA LEU A 62 0.45 -3.44 0.58
C LEU A 62 -0.68 -2.55 0.04
N LEU A 63 -1.27 -1.73 0.92
CA LEU A 63 -2.27 -0.75 0.51
C LEU A 63 -1.69 0.29 -0.45
N ALA A 64 -0.48 0.80 -0.19
CA ALA A 64 0.19 1.75 -1.09
C ALA A 64 0.41 1.17 -2.48
N ILE A 65 0.87 -0.09 -2.58
CA ILE A 65 1.06 -0.79 -3.86
C ILE A 65 -0.29 -0.94 -4.57
N LYS A 66 -1.36 -1.37 -3.87
CA LYS A 66 -2.70 -1.46 -4.46
C LYS A 66 -3.16 -0.11 -5.03
N THR A 67 -2.96 0.98 -4.30
CA THR A 67 -3.36 2.31 -4.77
C THR A 67 -2.60 2.72 -6.03
N VAL A 68 -1.28 2.48 -6.09
CA VAL A 68 -0.46 2.79 -7.28
C VAL A 68 -0.88 1.93 -8.47
N VAL A 69 -1.05 0.62 -8.27
CA VAL A 69 -1.42 -0.31 -9.34
C VAL A 69 -2.86 -0.08 -9.85
N SER A 70 -3.77 0.28 -8.96
CA SER A 70 -5.17 0.58 -9.32
C SER A 70 -5.36 1.96 -9.93
N ASN A 71 -4.36 2.84 -9.83
CA ASN A 71 -4.46 4.17 -10.43
C ASN A 71 -4.35 4.02 -11.95
N LYS A 72 -5.28 4.65 -12.69
CA LYS A 72 -5.34 4.62 -14.15
C LYS A 72 -4.12 5.28 -14.81
N GLY A 73 -3.29 5.95 -14.01
CA GLY A 73 -2.17 6.77 -14.47
C GLY A 73 -2.65 8.14 -14.94
N SER A 74 -1.80 9.15 -14.74
CA SER A 74 -1.87 10.46 -15.40
C SER A 74 -0.54 10.68 -16.09
N ARG A 75 -0.49 11.44 -17.20
CA ARG A 75 0.77 11.81 -17.88
C ARG A 75 1.71 12.47 -16.87
N THR A 76 2.66 11.68 -16.35
CA THR A 76 3.60 12.15 -15.33
C THR A 76 4.96 12.22 -15.97
N ALA A 77 5.46 13.44 -16.15
CA ALA A 77 6.78 13.68 -16.75
C ALA A 77 7.85 12.88 -15.98
N GLY A 78 8.64 12.09 -16.72
CA GLY A 78 9.66 11.20 -16.16
C GLY A 78 9.23 9.76 -15.87
N ILE A 79 7.92 9.45 -15.79
CA ILE A 79 7.41 8.07 -15.65
C ILE A 79 6.90 7.55 -17.01
N ASP A 80 6.10 8.36 -17.70
CA ASP A 80 5.50 7.99 -19.01
C ASP A 80 6.35 8.45 -20.21
N GLN A 81 7.59 8.90 -19.98
CA GLN A 81 8.49 9.51 -20.97
C GLN A 81 7.87 10.62 -21.84
N VAL A 82 6.85 11.33 -21.33
CA VAL A 82 6.32 12.52 -21.99
C VAL A 82 7.12 13.72 -21.49
N LEU A 83 7.86 14.35 -22.41
CA LEU A 83 8.43 15.70 -22.27
C LEU A 83 7.32 16.75 -22.35
#